data_AF-A0A3C1H632-F1
#
_entry.id   AF-A0A3C1H632-F1
#
_cell.length_a   1.000
_cell.length_b   1.000
_cell.length_c   1.000
_cell.angle_alpha   90.00
_cell.angle_beta   90.00
_cell.angle_gamma   90.00
#
_symmetry.space_group_name_H-M   'P 1'
#
loop_
_entity.id
_entity.type
_entity.pdbx_description
1 polymer ?
#
loop_
_entity_poly.entity_id
_entity_poly.type
_entity_poly.pdbx_seq_one_letter_code
_entity_poly.pdbx_strand_id
1 'polypeptide(L)'
;MHTIKDLPEIQRRTLTALRQRPGMYLGTKSLAKLEGFHSGWYCAIRSAGIPETAAWLFPPAFNDFAAIRYTGKACTPKNCFRLASEQEPDDAKAFDLLFALFDEYLTAHGFAPIPLHPLPDRPEANEHEHRI
;
A
#
# COMPACT_ATOMS: atom_id res chain seq x y z
N MET A 1 -8.66 11.94 21.78
CA MET A 1 -8.91 11.57 20.37
C MET A 1 -7.59 11.61 19.64
N HIS A 2 -7.01 10.45 19.27
CA HIS A 2 -5.87 10.44 18.36
C HIS A 2 -6.41 10.56 16.93
N THR A 3 -6.09 11.65 16.26
CA THR A 3 -6.43 11.84 14.84
C THR A 3 -5.64 10.82 14.03
N ILE A 4 -6.35 9.87 13.41
CA ILE A 4 -5.74 8.89 12.49
C ILE A 4 -5.22 9.67 11.28
N LYS A 5 -3.94 9.47 10.95
CA LYS A 5 -3.30 10.08 9.78
C LYS A 5 -3.71 9.34 8.52
N ASP A 6 -3.64 10.04 7.40
CA ASP A 6 -3.88 9.45 6.10
C ASP A 6 -2.68 9.62 5.15
N LEU A 7 -2.52 8.67 4.24
CA LEU A 7 -1.60 8.75 3.11
C LEU A 7 -2.11 9.82 2.12
N PRO A 8 -1.22 10.43 1.31
CA PRO A 8 -1.63 11.22 0.15
C PRO A 8 -2.70 10.50 -0.69
N GLU A 9 -3.73 11.24 -1.10
CA GLU A 9 -4.93 10.66 -1.76
C GLU A 9 -4.57 9.76 -2.94
N ILE A 10 -3.67 10.22 -3.80
CA ILE A 10 -3.23 9.48 -4.98
C ILE A 10 -2.54 8.15 -4.59
N GLN A 11 -1.72 8.16 -3.55
CA GLN A 11 -1.04 6.97 -3.05
C GLN A 11 -2.06 5.98 -2.47
N ARG A 12 -3.01 6.46 -1.64
CA ARG A 12 -4.07 5.61 -1.07
C ARG A 12 -4.92 4.97 -2.16
N ARG A 13 -5.37 5.75 -3.13
CA ARG A 13 -6.20 5.26 -4.24
C ARG A 13 -5.48 4.19 -5.03
N THR A 14 -4.21 4.44 -5.41
CA THR A 14 -3.40 3.48 -6.16
C THR A 14 -3.17 2.18 -5.37
N LEU A 15 -2.79 2.26 -4.09
CA LEU A 15 -2.59 1.06 -3.25
C LEU A 15 -3.89 0.27 -3.05
N THR A 16 -5.01 0.96 -2.86
CA THR A 16 -6.34 0.33 -2.72
C THR A 16 -6.72 -0.41 -3.99
N ALA A 17 -6.54 0.22 -5.15
CA ALA A 17 -6.77 -0.35 -6.47
C ALA A 17 -5.91 -1.61 -6.72
N LEU A 18 -4.60 -1.52 -6.43
CA LEU A 18 -3.67 -2.64 -6.58
C LEU A 18 -4.07 -3.82 -5.70
N ARG A 19 -4.43 -3.57 -4.43
CA ARG A 19 -4.83 -4.63 -3.49
C ARG A 19 -6.14 -5.31 -3.90
N GLN A 20 -7.14 -4.53 -4.30
CA GLN A 20 -8.49 -5.04 -4.58
C GLN A 20 -8.61 -5.70 -5.95
N ARG A 21 -7.91 -5.17 -6.96
CA ARG A 21 -8.04 -5.61 -8.35
C ARG A 21 -6.68 -5.81 -9.01
N PRO A 22 -5.76 -6.61 -8.43
CA PRO A 22 -4.40 -6.73 -8.94
C PRO A 22 -4.37 -7.20 -10.40
N GLY A 23 -5.30 -8.05 -10.83
CA GLY A 23 -5.44 -8.47 -12.23
C GLY A 23 -5.69 -7.32 -13.22
N MET A 24 -6.39 -6.26 -12.81
CA MET A 24 -6.67 -5.11 -13.67
C MET A 24 -5.46 -4.19 -13.86
N TYR A 25 -4.62 -4.05 -12.83
CA TYR A 25 -3.48 -3.12 -12.84
C TYR A 25 -2.15 -3.80 -13.19
N LEU A 26 -1.99 -5.07 -12.84
CA LEU A 26 -0.77 -5.85 -13.02
C LEU A 26 -0.95 -7.00 -14.04
N GLY A 27 -2.18 -7.25 -14.52
CA GLY A 27 -2.52 -8.39 -15.37
C GLY A 27 -2.64 -9.72 -14.62
N THR A 28 -2.11 -9.82 -13.39
CA THR A 28 -2.29 -10.95 -12.47
C THR A 28 -1.91 -10.53 -11.05
N LYS A 29 -2.31 -11.32 -10.04
CA LYS A 29 -1.84 -11.12 -8.66
C LYS A 29 -0.42 -11.63 -8.52
N SER A 30 0.54 -10.72 -8.46
CA SER A 30 1.96 -11.06 -8.44
C SER A 30 2.79 -10.02 -7.69
N LEU A 31 3.61 -10.49 -6.75
CA LEU A 31 4.53 -9.64 -6.00
C LEU A 31 5.64 -9.10 -6.90
N ALA A 32 6.19 -9.94 -7.78
CA ALA A 32 7.20 -9.52 -8.75
C ALA A 32 6.70 -8.40 -9.67
N LYS A 33 5.45 -8.50 -10.16
CA LYS A 33 4.86 -7.42 -10.97
C LYS A 33 4.57 -6.15 -10.16
N LEU A 34 4.19 -6.30 -8.89
CA LEU A 34 4.00 -5.16 -8.00
C LEU A 34 5.32 -4.41 -7.75
N GLU A 35 6.44 -5.11 -7.59
CA GLU A 35 7.77 -4.50 -7.47
C GLU A 35 8.15 -3.70 -8.72
N GLY A 36 7.86 -4.26 -9.91
CA GLY A 36 8.02 -3.57 -11.18
C GLY A 36 7.15 -2.32 -11.27
N PHE A 37 5.87 -2.43 -10.87
CA PHE A 37 4.94 -1.30 -10.83
C PHE A 37 5.43 -0.20 -9.88
N HIS A 38 5.90 -0.56 -8.68
CA HIS A 38 6.44 0.38 -7.69
C HIS A 38 7.63 1.17 -8.25
N SER A 39 8.55 0.48 -8.93
CA SER A 39 9.70 1.12 -9.58
C SER A 39 9.26 2.05 -10.72
N GLY A 40 8.32 1.60 -11.55
CA GLY A 40 7.75 2.42 -12.64
C GLY A 40 7.01 3.66 -12.13
N TRP A 41 6.25 3.52 -11.03
CA TRP A 41 5.56 4.61 -10.35
C TRP A 41 6.54 5.70 -9.92
N TYR A 42 7.60 5.31 -9.21
CA TYR A 42 8.64 6.24 -8.75
C TYR A 42 9.23 7.05 -9.91
N CYS A 43 9.60 6.37 -11.00
CA CYS A 43 10.11 7.02 -12.20
C CYS A 43 9.08 7.98 -12.81
N ALA A 44 7.83 7.54 -12.99
CA ALA A 44 6.78 8.33 -13.62
C ALA A 44 6.45 9.60 -12.83
N ILE A 45 6.32 9.51 -11.49
CA ILE A 45 6.05 10.65 -10.62
C ILE A 45 7.19 11.67 -10.69
N ARG A 46 8.45 11.21 -10.67
CA ARG A 46 9.61 12.09 -10.80
C ARG A 46 9.70 12.76 -12.17
N SER A 47 9.45 12.01 -13.25
CA SER A 47 9.43 12.57 -14.60
C SER A 47 8.29 13.57 -14.82
N ALA A 48 7.18 13.43 -14.10
CA ALA A 48 6.05 14.36 -14.13
C ALA A 48 6.26 15.63 -13.27
N GLY A 49 7.37 15.74 -12.53
CA GLY A 49 7.65 16.88 -11.65
C GLY A 49 6.74 16.96 -10.42
N ILE A 50 6.06 15.86 -10.08
CA ILE A 50 5.20 15.77 -8.90
C ILE A 50 6.08 15.67 -7.64
N PRO A 51 5.70 16.30 -6.50
CA PRO A 51 6.50 16.30 -5.29
C PRO A 51 6.90 14.90 -4.80
N GLU A 52 8.12 14.80 -4.25
CA GLU A 52 8.71 13.54 -3.78
C GLU A 52 7.88 12.84 -2.69
N THR A 53 7.07 13.60 -1.95
CA THR A 53 6.14 13.07 -0.95
C THR A 53 5.10 12.10 -1.52
N ALA A 54 4.86 12.11 -2.84
CA ALA A 54 4.01 11.15 -3.55
C ALA A 54 4.80 10.17 -4.46
N ALA A 55 6.13 10.30 -4.52
CA ALA A 55 6.98 9.50 -5.41
C ALA A 55 7.11 8.05 -4.97
N TRP A 56 6.99 7.78 -3.67
CA TRP A 56 7.15 6.45 -3.11
C TRP A 56 5.79 5.82 -2.89
N LEU A 57 5.47 4.78 -3.66
CA LEU A 57 4.23 4.01 -3.45
C LEU A 57 4.32 3.22 -2.12
N PHE A 58 5.48 2.65 -1.81
CA PHE A 58 5.84 2.21 -0.46
C PHE A 58 6.98 3.09 0.07
N PRO A 59 6.82 3.76 1.23
CA PRO A 59 7.82 4.69 1.74
C PRO A 59 9.10 3.94 2.17
N PRO A 60 10.30 4.56 2.06
CA PRO A 60 11.56 3.92 2.48
C PRO A 60 11.53 3.37 3.92
N ALA A 61 10.89 4.09 4.85
CA ALA A 61 10.75 3.64 6.25
C ALA A 61 9.98 2.31 6.41
N PHE A 62 9.12 1.95 5.44
CA PHE A 62 8.48 0.64 5.44
C PHE A 62 9.48 -0.49 5.20
N ASN A 63 10.53 -0.23 4.41
CA ASN A 63 11.58 -1.21 4.18
C ASN A 63 12.30 -1.59 5.47
N ASP A 64 12.64 -0.59 6.28
CA ASP A 64 13.30 -0.80 7.57
C ASP A 64 12.37 -1.51 8.55
N PHE A 65 11.08 -1.16 8.56
CA PHE A 65 10.07 -1.87 9.34
C PHE A 65 10.00 -3.35 8.97
N ALA A 66 9.93 -3.67 7.66
CA ALA A 66 9.90 -5.04 7.17
C ALA A 66 11.18 -5.81 7.53
N ALA A 67 12.34 -5.15 7.43
CA ALA A 67 13.63 -5.72 7.80
C ALA A 67 13.67 -6.11 9.28
N ILE A 68 13.26 -5.21 10.18
CA ILE A 68 13.17 -5.50 11.61
C ILE A 68 12.19 -6.65 11.86
N ARG A 69 11.03 -6.62 11.22
CA ARG A 69 9.97 -7.61 11.43
C ARG A 69 10.42 -9.03 11.09
N TYR A 70 11.14 -9.21 9.98
CA TYR A 70 11.50 -10.55 9.50
C TYR A 70 12.92 -10.99 9.87
N THR A 71 13.81 -10.06 10.19
CA THR A 71 15.23 -10.39 10.45
C THR A 71 15.71 -9.97 11.84
N GLY A 72 14.91 -9.20 12.59
CA GLY A 72 15.32 -8.60 13.86
C GLY A 72 16.34 -7.47 13.72
N LYS A 73 16.64 -7.02 12.49
CA LYS A 73 17.65 -5.98 12.20
C LYS A 73 17.07 -4.94 11.26
N ALA A 74 17.38 -3.66 11.51
CA ALA A 74 16.91 -2.55 10.67
C ALA A 74 17.58 -2.48 9.31
N CYS A 75 18.85 -2.90 9.21
CA CYS A 75 19.62 -2.81 7.98
C CYS A 75 19.73 -4.16 7.29
N THR A 76 19.24 -4.23 6.06
CA THR A 76 19.41 -5.38 5.16
C THR A 76 19.56 -4.86 3.72
N PRO A 77 20.40 -5.51 2.88
CA PRO A 77 20.48 -5.15 1.46
C PRO A 77 19.21 -5.56 0.68
N LYS A 78 18.28 -6.28 1.31
CA LYS A 78 17.04 -6.75 0.70
C LYS A 78 15.95 -5.69 0.81
N ASN A 79 15.20 -5.48 -0.26
CA ASN A 79 14.00 -4.65 -0.19
C ASN A 79 12.81 -5.44 0.40
N CYS A 80 11.73 -4.75 0.76
CA CYS A 80 10.53 -5.35 1.35
C CYS A 80 9.88 -6.42 0.46
N PHE A 81 9.94 -6.27 -0.88
CA PHE A 81 9.47 -7.27 -1.84
C PHE A 81 10.27 -8.56 -1.73
N ARG A 82 11.60 -8.46 -1.75
CA ARG A 82 12.49 -9.62 -1.59
C ARG A 82 12.31 -10.29 -0.24
N LEU A 83 12.12 -9.51 0.82
CA LEU A 83 11.85 -10.04 2.15
C LEU A 83 10.53 -10.81 2.20
N ALA A 84 9.45 -10.27 1.62
CA ALA A 84 8.16 -10.95 1.57
C ALA A 84 8.23 -12.27 0.76
N SER A 85 8.89 -12.26 -0.39
CA SER A 85 9.08 -13.46 -1.23
C SER A 85 9.91 -14.55 -0.55
N GLU A 86 10.82 -14.21 0.37
CA GLU A 86 11.57 -15.21 1.14
C GLU A 86 10.74 -15.85 2.25
N GLN A 87 9.72 -15.15 2.76
CA GLN A 87 8.81 -15.70 3.78
C GLN A 87 7.72 -16.56 3.14
N GLU A 88 7.28 -16.22 1.92
CA GLU A 88 6.22 -16.92 1.20
C GLU A 88 6.65 -17.20 -0.24
N PRO A 89 6.96 -18.47 -0.59
CA PRO A 89 7.37 -18.84 -1.95
C PRO A 89 6.28 -18.71 -3.02
N ASP A 90 4.99 -18.75 -2.64
CA ASP A 90 3.89 -18.51 -3.57
C ASP A 90 3.76 -17.00 -3.85
N ASP A 91 4.04 -16.58 -5.08
CA ASP A 91 4.07 -15.17 -5.48
C ASP A 91 2.75 -14.41 -5.22
N ALA A 92 1.59 -15.09 -5.36
CA ALA A 92 0.29 -14.48 -5.11
C ALA A 92 0.00 -14.33 -3.61
N LYS A 93 0.46 -15.27 -2.78
CA LYS A 93 0.37 -15.15 -1.32
C LYS A 93 1.42 -14.18 -0.77
N ALA A 94 2.60 -14.10 -1.37
CA ALA A 94 3.63 -13.14 -1.00
C ALA A 94 3.17 -11.69 -1.25
N PHE A 95 2.37 -11.49 -2.31
CA PHE A 95 1.65 -10.23 -2.54
C PHE A 95 0.73 -9.88 -1.36
N ASP A 96 -0.08 -10.83 -0.89
CA ASP A 96 -0.97 -10.62 0.26
C ASP A 96 -0.17 -10.33 1.53
N LEU A 97 0.91 -11.07 1.75
CA LEU A 97 1.79 -10.92 2.89
C LEU A 97 2.42 -9.52 2.93
N LEU A 98 2.84 -8.97 1.77
CA LEU A 98 3.36 -7.61 1.70
C LEU A 98 2.31 -6.58 2.13
N PHE A 99 1.07 -6.69 1.64
CA PHE A 99 -0.01 -5.78 2.03
C PHE A 99 -0.39 -5.91 3.49
N ALA A 100 -0.41 -7.12 4.04
CA ALA A 100 -0.64 -7.34 5.47
C ALA A 100 0.46 -6.69 6.33
N LEU A 101 1.72 -6.87 5.94
CA LEU A 101 2.85 -6.22 6.60
C LEU A 101 2.79 -4.69 6.49
N PHE A 102 2.32 -4.18 5.36
CA PHE A 102 2.13 -2.74 5.17
C PHE A 102 1.00 -2.19 6.05
N ASP A 103 -0.09 -2.93 6.25
CA ASP A 103 -1.14 -2.55 7.21
C ASP A 103 -0.61 -2.50 8.65
N GLU A 104 0.24 -3.46 9.04
CA GLU A 104 0.93 -3.44 10.34
C GLU A 104 1.76 -2.17 10.48
N TYR A 105 2.57 -1.84 9.46
CA TYR A 105 3.38 -0.62 9.43
C TYR A 105 2.51 0.64 9.56
N LEU A 106 1.44 0.76 8.77
CA LEU A 106 0.55 1.90 8.78
C LEU A 106 -0.08 2.08 10.16
N THR A 107 -0.63 1.00 10.72
CA THR A 107 -1.29 1.00 12.03
C THR A 107 -0.31 1.40 13.13
N ALA A 108 0.91 0.86 13.12
CA ALA A 108 1.97 1.20 14.08
C ALA A 108 2.36 2.69 14.06
N HIS A 109 2.17 3.36 12.93
CA HIS A 109 2.48 4.79 12.76
C HIS A 109 1.23 5.70 12.81
N GLY A 110 0.08 5.15 13.22
CA GLY A 110 -1.16 5.89 13.38
C GLY A 110 -1.89 6.22 12.08
N PHE A 111 -1.64 5.46 11.01
CA PHE A 111 -2.34 5.56 9.72
C PHE A 111 -3.44 4.50 9.59
N ALA A 112 -4.46 4.79 8.78
CA ALA A 112 -5.46 3.80 8.41
C ALA A 112 -4.89 2.75 7.44
N PRO A 113 -5.20 1.45 7.62
CA PRO A 113 -4.76 0.37 6.71
C PRO A 113 -5.31 0.55 5.29
N ILE A 114 -4.80 -0.24 4.35
CA ILE A 114 -5.28 -0.22 2.97
C ILE A 114 -6.55 -1.09 2.86
N PRO A 115 -7.69 -0.59 2.38
CA PRO A 115 -8.92 -1.38 2.31
C PRO A 115 -8.77 -2.64 1.44
N LEU A 116 -9.02 -3.81 2.01
CA LEU A 116 -9.06 -5.09 1.27
C LEU A 116 -10.33 -5.23 0.40
N HIS A 117 -11.41 -4.57 0.83
CA HIS A 117 -12.68 -4.47 0.11
C HIS A 117 -12.97 -3.00 -0.19
N PRO A 118 -13.79 -2.69 -1.21
CA PRO A 118 -14.23 -1.32 -1.47
C PRO A 118 -14.72 -0.70 -0.15
N LEU A 119 -14.30 0.53 0.12
CA LEU A 119 -14.95 1.30 1.18
C LEU A 119 -16.44 1.30 0.85
N PRO A 120 -17.34 1.07 1.83
CA PRO A 120 -18.76 1.25 1.57
C PRO A 120 -18.93 2.63 0.96
N ASP A 121 -19.70 2.72 -0.13
CA ASP A 121 -20.09 4.02 -0.69
C ASP A 121 -20.54 4.89 0.49
N ARG A 122 -20.05 6.13 0.56
CA ARG A 122 -20.47 7.06 1.62
C ARG A 122 -21.99 6.93 1.75
N PRO A 123 -22.55 6.82 2.97
CA PRO A 123 -23.99 6.82 3.09
C PRO A 123 -24.49 8.04 2.34
N GLU A 124 -25.32 7.80 1.31
CA GLU A 124 -26.01 8.85 0.60
C GLU A 124 -26.67 9.70 1.68
N ALA A 125 -26.34 10.99 1.72
CA ALA A 125 -27.04 11.90 2.61
C ALA A 125 -28.52 11.77 2.22
N ASN A 126 -29.32 11.19 3.11
CA ASN A 126 -30.76 11.06 2.92
C ASN A 126 -31.34 12.47 2.78
N GLU A 127 -31.47 12.96 1.55
CA GLU A 127 -32.22 14.16 1.19
C GLU A 127 -33.72 13.86 1.26
N HIS A 128 -34.21 13.39 2.40
CA HIS A 128 -35.64 13.16 2.62
C HIS A 128 -36.03 13.54 4.05
N GLU A 129 -35.87 14.82 4.40
CA GLU A 129 -36.63 15.40 5.50
C GLU A 129 -36.79 16.92 5.30
N HIS A 130 -37.75 17.29 4.45
CA HIS A 130 -38.64 18.43 4.68
C HIS A 130 -39.85 18.32 3.76
N ARG A 131 -40.76 17.43 4.16
CA ARG A 131 -42.19 17.56 3.89
C ARG A 131 -42.89 17.44 5.23
N ILE A 132 -43.11 18.58 5.90
CA ILE A 132 -44.37 18.98 6.54
C ILE A 132 -44.45 20.49 6.43
#